data_AF-A0A350T5W6-F1
#
_entry.id   AF-A0A350T5W6-F1
#
_cell.length_a   1.000
_cell.length_b   1.000
_cell.length_c   1.000
_cell.angle_alpha   90.00
_cell.angle_beta   90.00
_cell.angle_gamma   90.00
#
_symmetry.space_group_name_H-M   'P 1'
#
loop_
_entity.id
_entity.type
_entity.pdbx_description
1 polymer ?
#
loop_
_entity_poly.entity_id
_entity_poly.type
_entity_poly.pdbx_seq_one_letter_code
_entity_poly.pdbx_strand_id
1 'polypeptide(L)'
;TGLVTFELVNRRVLFVDNAASGSEESGRWDAPYTSLSQAVAASVIGDAFYLAAGSGAYVGTVTLKPGQTLIGAGATGASFLALLGGDPPVRGAQDMPSIGGASPVITTTNGPGLVLSSGNTIDGVTIGATRGTAIVGSGSGGAGPTVRNVSISGSGGPALDIIGFAGGTMTFLGIERTANQTTSSPAVIHLSDLPGSVIVVEGSLQLTTSVMRGLQTKGVGSFEARGGVSISSGAYQGIYSESSTIRLSGAAEKIFITNGDAGISVRKQSSFVVAGGQLRITTVGANALDVALSSLEIAGAGNVIETTGGIGIWLYQATIGPAGVAFDAVSASGATNGVHLETVESQGPLVIGPDDSEAAFGAGGTIVGTSGPGVMLSFVNNVTLRHVVVGAAGAAAGEPASTANTIDGAGIDAYFVTGLTLDHVKIARTGSHGIAGVEVSDFSMTRSEILNAGDGPGEHGLWFDGPARGGENGMTGVALIADSVIDGFWDTGLVVRNVPSEATALDLTVEGTTFSGNKRAGGGVYLRAEGLTTIDARIDSCAFERLTGSTVDALAVGTGVLNLINQ
;
A
#
# COMPACT_ATOMS: atom_id res chain seq x y z
N THR A 1 -58.83 8.89 45.21
CA THR A 1 -58.33 8.44 43.90
C THR A 1 -56.89 8.92 43.77
N GLY A 2 -55.93 8.00 43.76
CA GLY A 2 -54.52 8.34 43.56
C GLY A 2 -54.17 8.19 42.10
N LEU A 3 -53.59 9.22 41.48
CA LEU A 3 -52.96 9.11 40.18
C LEU A 3 -51.63 8.37 40.36
N VAL A 4 -51.52 7.19 39.76
CA VAL A 4 -50.24 6.48 39.65
C VAL A 4 -49.68 6.81 38.28
N THR A 5 -48.53 7.48 38.25
CA THR A 5 -47.77 7.75 37.03
C THR A 5 -46.70 6.68 36.90
N PHE A 6 -46.76 5.91 35.81
CA PHE A 6 -45.65 5.05 35.42
C PHE A 6 -44.78 5.83 34.44
N GLU A 7 -43.51 6.01 34.78
CA GLU A 7 -42.51 6.53 33.85
C GLU A 7 -41.79 5.32 33.22
N LEU A 8 -41.86 5.20 31.90
CA LEU A 8 -41.09 4.22 31.15
C LEU A 8 -39.66 4.74 31.04
N VAL A 9 -38.81 4.31 31.97
CA VAL A 9 -37.39 4.70 32.02
C VAL A 9 -36.53 3.92 31.01
N ASN A 10 -37.07 2.84 30.43
CA ASN A 10 -36.35 1.93 29.55
C ASN A 10 -36.91 1.91 28.12
N ARG A 11 -36.02 1.59 27.19
CA ARG A 11 -36.35 1.41 25.77
C ARG A 11 -37.25 0.21 25.54
N ARG A 12 -38.24 0.34 24.66
CA ARG A 12 -39.09 -0.79 24.23
C ARG A 12 -38.24 -1.79 23.44
N VAL A 13 -38.40 -3.08 23.75
CA VAL A 13 -37.72 -4.19 23.07
C VAL A 13 -38.74 -5.03 22.33
N LEU A 14 -38.49 -5.29 21.05
CA LEU A 14 -39.25 -6.23 20.23
C LEU A 14 -38.46 -7.54 20.08
N PHE A 15 -39.04 -8.65 20.51
CA PHE A 15 -38.42 -9.97 20.43
C PHE A 15 -38.79 -10.68 19.13
N VAL A 16 -37.78 -11.26 18.48
CA VAL A 16 -37.92 -12.02 17.23
C VAL A 16 -37.28 -13.39 17.41
N ASP A 17 -38.05 -14.45 17.15
CA ASP A 17 -37.59 -15.84 17.21
C ASP A 17 -38.29 -16.67 16.14
N ASN A 18 -37.55 -17.07 15.10
CA ASN A 18 -38.08 -17.88 14.00
C ASN A 18 -38.27 -19.38 14.37
N ALA A 19 -37.96 -19.77 15.61
CA ALA A 19 -38.27 -21.09 16.15
C ALA A 19 -39.56 -21.11 16.98
N ALA A 20 -40.15 -19.94 17.28
CA ALA A 20 -41.36 -19.85 18.08
C ALA A 20 -42.57 -20.48 17.38
N SER A 21 -43.39 -21.21 18.14
CA SER A 21 -44.53 -22.00 17.63
C SER A 21 -45.90 -21.52 18.14
N GLY A 22 -45.96 -20.36 18.79
CA GLY A 22 -47.19 -19.75 19.29
C GLY A 22 -48.00 -19.04 18.20
N SER A 23 -49.32 -18.94 18.40
CA SER A 23 -50.21 -18.25 17.46
C SER A 23 -50.30 -16.72 17.68
N GLU A 24 -49.80 -16.22 18.81
CA GLU A 24 -49.74 -14.78 19.09
C GLU A 24 -48.35 -14.25 18.76
N GLU A 25 -48.30 -13.25 17.88
CA GLU A 25 -47.06 -12.61 17.42
C GLU A 25 -47.14 -11.12 17.76
N SER A 26 -46.85 -10.78 19.02
CA SER A 26 -46.99 -9.42 19.55
C SER A 26 -45.65 -8.72 19.79
N GLY A 27 -44.53 -9.41 19.55
CA GLY A 27 -43.17 -8.93 19.78
C GLY A 27 -42.77 -8.89 21.26
N ARG A 28 -43.59 -9.46 22.16
CA ARG A 28 -43.25 -9.64 23.58
C ARG A 28 -42.37 -10.88 23.76
N TRP A 29 -41.70 -10.98 24.91
CA TRP A 29 -40.83 -12.11 25.23
C TRP A 29 -41.53 -13.47 25.15
N ASP A 30 -42.77 -13.54 25.62
CA ASP A 30 -43.63 -14.72 25.65
C ASP A 30 -44.42 -14.96 24.35
N ALA A 31 -44.39 -14.00 23.43
CA ALA A 31 -45.10 -14.01 22.14
C ALA A 31 -44.28 -13.24 21.08
N PRO A 32 -43.06 -13.72 20.75
CA PRO A 32 -42.15 -13.03 19.83
C PRO A 32 -42.70 -13.01 18.40
N TYR A 33 -42.20 -12.09 17.58
CA TYR A 33 -42.44 -12.17 16.13
C TYR A 33 -41.65 -13.36 15.53
N THR A 34 -42.24 -14.07 14.58
CA THR A 34 -41.54 -15.17 13.87
C THR A 34 -40.74 -14.69 12.66
N SER A 35 -40.92 -13.43 12.24
CA SER A 35 -40.27 -12.84 11.08
C SER A 35 -39.74 -11.42 11.31
N LEU A 36 -38.68 -11.06 10.57
CA LEU A 36 -38.08 -9.72 10.62
C LEU A 36 -39.05 -8.64 10.13
N SER A 37 -39.86 -8.93 9.11
CA SER A 37 -40.77 -7.96 8.49
C SER A 37 -41.84 -7.47 9.47
N GLN A 38 -42.38 -8.37 10.29
CA GLN A 38 -43.36 -8.02 11.33
C GLN A 38 -42.74 -7.11 12.39
N ALA A 39 -41.55 -7.45 12.88
CA ALA A 39 -40.84 -6.65 13.87
C ALA A 39 -40.51 -5.25 13.33
N VAL A 40 -39.98 -5.16 12.11
CA VAL A 40 -39.66 -3.88 11.45
C VAL A 40 -40.92 -3.01 11.30
N ALA A 41 -42.05 -3.60 10.87
CA ALA A 41 -43.31 -2.89 10.71
C ALA A 41 -43.86 -2.34 12.04
N ALA A 42 -43.73 -3.09 13.13
CA ALA A 42 -44.22 -2.71 14.46
C ALA A 42 -43.32 -1.71 15.20
N SER A 43 -42.05 -1.62 14.80
CA SER A 43 -41.06 -0.77 15.47
C SER A 43 -41.32 0.72 15.28
N VAL A 44 -40.82 1.55 16.20
CA VAL A 44 -40.78 3.02 16.10
C VAL A 44 -39.37 3.53 16.40
N ILE A 45 -39.13 4.82 16.14
CA ILE A 45 -37.84 5.47 16.39
C ILE A 45 -37.36 5.17 17.81
N GLY A 46 -36.08 4.83 17.95
CA GLY A 46 -35.46 4.53 19.23
C GLY A 46 -35.73 3.13 19.81
N ASP A 47 -36.61 2.29 19.25
CA ASP A 47 -36.82 0.93 19.75
C ASP A 47 -35.57 0.03 19.68
N ALA A 48 -35.57 -1.03 20.50
CA ALA A 48 -34.64 -2.14 20.41
C ALA A 48 -35.29 -3.37 19.76
N PHE A 49 -34.48 -4.16 19.05
CA PHE A 49 -34.81 -5.50 18.60
C PHE A 49 -33.90 -6.50 19.31
N TYR A 50 -34.47 -7.63 19.73
CA TYR A 50 -33.71 -8.82 20.12
C TYR A 50 -33.98 -9.96 19.13
N LEU A 51 -32.93 -10.53 18.54
CA LEU A 51 -33.01 -11.71 17.66
C LEU A 51 -32.46 -12.92 18.40
N ALA A 52 -33.32 -13.92 18.65
CA ALA A 52 -32.89 -15.21 19.17
C ALA A 52 -32.03 -15.96 18.15
N ALA A 53 -31.20 -16.92 18.59
CA ALA A 53 -30.37 -17.74 17.69
C ALA A 53 -31.22 -18.44 16.60
N GLY A 54 -32.46 -18.79 16.91
CA GLY A 54 -33.44 -19.31 15.96
C GLY A 54 -33.20 -20.77 15.55
N SER A 55 -34.02 -21.27 14.63
CA SER A 55 -33.90 -22.62 14.03
C SER A 55 -33.18 -22.61 12.67
N GLY A 56 -32.83 -21.43 12.16
CA GLY A 56 -32.20 -21.21 10.86
C GLY A 56 -32.01 -19.72 10.58
N ALA A 57 -31.61 -19.37 9.36
CA ALA A 57 -31.40 -17.98 8.98
C ALA A 57 -32.72 -17.18 8.95
N TYR A 58 -32.66 -15.95 9.44
CA TYR A 58 -33.72 -14.97 9.27
C TYR A 58 -33.65 -14.41 7.84
N VAL A 59 -34.70 -14.62 7.06
CA VAL A 59 -34.77 -14.15 5.67
C VAL A 59 -35.52 -12.82 5.62
N GLY A 60 -34.84 -11.77 5.15
CA GLY A 60 -35.44 -10.45 4.94
C GLY A 60 -34.52 -9.29 5.30
N THR A 61 -34.92 -8.09 4.88
CA THR A 61 -34.21 -6.85 5.20
C THR A 61 -34.68 -6.29 6.54
N VAL A 62 -33.73 -5.87 7.39
CA VAL A 62 -34.02 -5.06 8.58
C VAL A 62 -33.72 -3.60 8.28
N THR A 63 -34.76 -2.78 8.18
CA THR A 63 -34.62 -1.33 8.02
C THR A 63 -34.73 -0.67 9.39
N LEU A 64 -33.61 -0.13 9.88
CA LEU A 64 -33.55 0.56 11.16
C LEU A 64 -33.92 2.04 11.00
N LYS A 65 -34.76 2.51 11.91
CA LYS A 65 -35.14 3.91 12.11
C LYS A 65 -34.10 4.60 13.01
N PRO A 66 -34.04 5.95 13.04
CA PRO A 66 -33.08 6.66 13.88
C PRO A 66 -33.04 6.17 15.33
N GLY A 67 -31.83 6.05 15.89
CA GLY A 67 -31.58 5.67 17.28
C GLY A 67 -31.94 4.24 17.67
N GLN A 68 -32.44 3.41 16.75
CA GLN A 68 -32.77 2.02 17.05
C GLN A 68 -31.52 1.16 17.27
N THR A 69 -31.65 0.08 18.06
CA THR A 69 -30.59 -0.94 18.17
C THR A 69 -31.08 -2.35 17.92
N LEU A 70 -30.22 -3.13 17.28
CA LEU A 70 -30.41 -4.53 16.95
C LEU A 70 -29.42 -5.36 17.77
N ILE A 71 -29.92 -6.22 18.64
CA ILE A 71 -29.11 -7.14 19.47
C ILE A 71 -29.46 -8.58 19.07
N GLY A 72 -28.48 -9.34 18.62
CA GLY A 72 -28.61 -10.78 18.43
C GLY A 72 -28.17 -11.56 19.67
N ALA A 73 -28.61 -12.83 19.75
CA ALA A 73 -28.18 -13.76 20.81
C ALA A 73 -26.65 -13.95 20.90
N GLY A 74 -25.91 -13.63 19.84
CA GLY A 74 -24.44 -13.65 19.81
C GLY A 74 -23.76 -12.42 20.40
N ALA A 75 -24.51 -11.44 20.92
CA ALA A 75 -23.94 -10.25 21.52
C ALA A 75 -23.12 -10.61 22.78
N THR A 76 -22.09 -9.83 23.09
CA THR A 76 -21.25 -10.05 24.28
C THR A 76 -21.35 -8.87 25.25
N GLY A 77 -21.43 -9.16 26.54
CA GLY A 77 -21.53 -8.15 27.60
C GLY A 77 -21.94 -8.75 28.94
N ALA A 78 -22.03 -7.91 29.98
CA ALA A 78 -22.38 -8.36 31.33
C ALA A 78 -23.83 -8.87 31.44
N SER A 79 -24.77 -8.26 30.71
CA SER A 79 -26.17 -8.68 30.59
C SER A 79 -26.84 -7.99 29.41
N PHE A 80 -27.98 -8.52 28.94
CA PHE A 80 -28.80 -7.89 27.89
C PHE A 80 -29.20 -6.44 28.25
N LEU A 81 -29.60 -6.19 29.50
CA LEU A 81 -29.97 -4.84 29.96
C LEU A 81 -28.79 -3.87 29.94
N ALA A 82 -27.58 -4.34 30.29
CA ALA A 82 -26.38 -3.51 30.20
C ALA A 82 -26.09 -3.08 28.76
N LEU A 83 -26.39 -3.92 27.76
CA LEU A 83 -26.26 -3.55 26.35
C LEU A 83 -27.25 -2.46 25.90
N LEU A 84 -28.37 -2.30 26.61
CA LEU A 84 -29.37 -1.25 26.40
C LEU A 84 -29.13 -0.01 27.29
N GLY A 85 -28.07 0.00 28.10
CA GLY A 85 -27.77 1.10 29.04
C GLY A 85 -28.63 1.09 30.31
N GLY A 86 -29.29 -0.02 30.63
CA GLY A 86 -30.09 -0.17 31.85
C GLY A 86 -29.30 -0.79 33.01
N ASP A 87 -29.72 -0.49 34.24
CA ASP A 87 -29.19 -1.11 35.45
C ASP A 87 -29.53 -2.62 35.50
N PRO A 88 -28.68 -3.45 36.15
CA PRO A 88 -28.98 -4.86 36.33
C PRO A 88 -30.32 -5.04 37.08
N PRO A 89 -31.08 -6.10 36.76
CA PRO A 89 -32.41 -6.28 37.33
C PRO A 89 -32.35 -6.40 38.86
N VAL A 90 -33.18 -5.63 39.55
CA VAL A 90 -33.39 -5.75 41.01
C VAL A 90 -34.22 -7.02 41.28
N ARG A 91 -34.05 -7.62 42.47
CA ARG A 91 -34.69 -8.86 42.92
C ARG A 91 -36.18 -8.92 42.54
N GLY A 92 -36.57 -9.94 41.76
CA GLY A 92 -37.95 -10.15 41.29
C GLY A 92 -38.22 -9.73 39.84
N ALA A 93 -37.21 -9.27 39.09
CA ALA A 93 -37.34 -8.99 37.67
C ALA A 93 -37.53 -10.27 36.83
N GLN A 94 -38.25 -10.13 35.71
CA GLN A 94 -38.42 -11.16 34.69
C GLN A 94 -37.07 -11.55 34.08
N ASP A 95 -36.88 -12.86 33.82
CA ASP A 95 -35.69 -13.36 33.13
C ASP A 95 -35.57 -12.69 31.76
N MET A 96 -34.43 -12.04 31.52
CA MET A 96 -34.09 -11.43 30.24
C MET A 96 -33.42 -12.47 29.33
N PRO A 97 -33.48 -12.31 27.99
CA PRO A 97 -32.78 -13.22 27.09
C PRO A 97 -31.30 -13.36 27.42
N SER A 98 -30.79 -14.58 27.28
CA SER A 98 -29.37 -14.84 27.34
C SER A 98 -28.66 -14.25 26.11
N ILE A 99 -27.44 -13.76 26.34
CA ILE A 99 -26.49 -13.31 25.32
C ILE A 99 -25.24 -14.18 25.39
N GLY A 100 -24.31 -14.05 24.43
CA GLY A 100 -23.11 -14.87 24.33
C GLY A 100 -23.34 -16.26 23.72
N GLY A 101 -24.51 -16.47 23.10
CA GLY A 101 -24.85 -17.67 22.35
C GLY A 101 -24.38 -17.62 20.90
N ALA A 102 -24.97 -18.45 20.03
CA ALA A 102 -24.71 -18.39 18.60
C ALA A 102 -25.34 -17.12 17.99
N SER A 103 -24.58 -16.42 17.13
CA SER A 103 -25.07 -15.25 16.41
C SER A 103 -26.20 -15.64 15.45
N PRO A 104 -27.40 -15.02 15.54
CA PRO A 104 -28.42 -15.20 14.52
C PRO A 104 -27.93 -14.71 13.16
N VAL A 105 -28.29 -15.44 12.11
CA VAL A 105 -27.86 -15.16 10.74
C VAL A 105 -28.99 -14.47 9.97
N ILE A 106 -28.71 -13.31 9.39
CA ILE A 106 -29.61 -12.58 8.49
C ILE A 106 -29.18 -12.84 7.05
N THR A 107 -30.12 -13.21 6.19
CA THR A 107 -29.90 -13.43 4.75
C THR A 107 -30.99 -12.76 3.94
N THR A 108 -30.73 -12.50 2.64
CA THR A 108 -31.76 -11.96 1.75
C THR A 108 -31.79 -12.62 0.39
N THR A 109 -32.99 -12.82 -0.12
CA THR A 109 -33.23 -13.22 -1.51
C THR A 109 -33.38 -12.03 -2.45
N ASN A 110 -33.52 -10.81 -1.92
CA ASN A 110 -33.54 -9.53 -2.63
C ASN A 110 -33.12 -8.41 -1.65
N GLY A 111 -32.46 -7.36 -2.14
CA GLY A 111 -32.13 -6.19 -1.33
C GLY A 111 -31.06 -6.42 -0.24
N PRO A 112 -30.80 -5.41 0.60
CA PRO A 112 -29.75 -5.44 1.62
C PRO A 112 -30.15 -6.23 2.87
N GLY A 113 -29.16 -6.69 3.64
CA GLY A 113 -29.41 -7.34 4.93
C GLY A 113 -29.90 -6.34 5.98
N LEU A 114 -29.11 -5.30 6.22
CA LEU A 114 -29.43 -4.19 7.11
C LEU A 114 -29.44 -2.86 6.34
N VAL A 115 -30.43 -2.02 6.63
CA VAL A 115 -30.47 -0.61 6.21
C VAL A 115 -30.38 0.27 7.45
N LEU A 116 -29.35 1.11 7.52
CA LEU A 116 -29.04 1.96 8.66
C LEU A 116 -29.57 3.38 8.47
N SER A 117 -29.94 4.00 9.59
CA SER A 117 -30.21 5.41 9.79
C SER A 117 -29.26 5.98 10.87
N SER A 118 -29.50 7.22 11.31
CA SER A 118 -28.62 7.90 12.27
C SER A 118 -28.67 7.27 13.66
N GLY A 119 -27.50 7.12 14.28
CA GLY A 119 -27.34 6.67 15.67
C GLY A 119 -27.76 5.22 15.92
N ASN A 120 -27.74 4.36 14.91
CA ASN A 120 -28.07 2.95 15.12
C ASN A 120 -26.97 2.19 15.86
N THR A 121 -27.37 1.20 16.64
CA THR A 121 -26.43 0.25 17.25
C THR A 121 -26.73 -1.18 16.80
N ILE A 122 -25.72 -1.95 16.43
CA ILE A 122 -25.84 -3.33 15.96
C ILE A 122 -24.85 -4.19 16.74
N ASP A 123 -25.34 -5.27 17.32
CA ASP A 123 -24.57 -6.14 18.20
C ASP A 123 -24.93 -7.61 18.01
N GLY A 124 -23.92 -8.47 17.82
CA GLY A 124 -24.10 -9.91 18.01
C GLY A 124 -24.85 -10.64 16.91
N VAL A 125 -24.75 -10.18 15.67
CA VAL A 125 -25.43 -10.76 14.50
C VAL A 125 -24.44 -11.16 13.41
N THR A 126 -24.82 -12.14 12.59
CA THR A 126 -24.09 -12.47 11.36
C THR A 126 -24.93 -12.07 10.16
N ILE A 127 -24.34 -11.34 9.21
CA ILE A 127 -24.97 -11.10 7.91
C ILE A 127 -24.39 -12.07 6.90
N GLY A 128 -25.19 -13.05 6.50
CA GLY A 128 -24.81 -14.07 5.53
C GLY A 128 -25.01 -13.60 4.09
N ALA A 129 -25.36 -14.53 3.20
CA ALA A 129 -25.59 -14.22 1.80
C ALA A 129 -26.78 -13.25 1.59
N THR A 130 -26.49 -12.09 1.00
CA THR A 130 -27.47 -11.07 0.60
C THR A 130 -27.36 -10.75 -0.88
N ARG A 131 -28.48 -10.59 -1.59
CA ARG A 131 -28.43 -10.17 -3.02
C ARG A 131 -28.08 -8.69 -3.20
N GLY A 132 -28.44 -7.84 -2.24
CA GLY A 132 -27.94 -6.47 -2.13
C GLY A 132 -26.74 -6.37 -1.18
N THR A 133 -26.40 -5.14 -0.79
CA THR A 133 -25.34 -4.87 0.19
C THR A 133 -25.65 -5.51 1.54
N ALA A 134 -24.69 -6.15 2.21
CA ALA A 134 -24.94 -6.75 3.52
C ALA A 134 -25.39 -5.70 4.55
N ILE A 135 -24.69 -4.56 4.64
CA ILE A 135 -25.10 -3.39 5.43
C ILE A 135 -24.97 -2.12 4.60
N VAL A 136 -26.08 -1.39 4.44
CA VAL A 136 -26.12 -0.10 3.73
C VAL A 136 -26.62 1.01 4.64
N GLY A 137 -26.08 2.22 4.53
CA GLY A 137 -26.55 3.37 5.30
C GLY A 137 -26.15 4.70 4.68
N SER A 138 -27.05 5.68 4.77
CA SER A 138 -26.79 7.06 4.35
C SER A 138 -27.24 8.03 5.44
N GLY A 139 -26.29 8.79 6.00
CA GLY A 139 -26.50 9.58 7.21
C GLY A 139 -26.86 11.05 7.00
N SER A 140 -26.53 11.64 5.84
CA SER A 140 -26.66 13.08 5.56
C SER A 140 -26.10 13.99 6.69
N GLY A 141 -24.98 13.61 7.30
CA GLY A 141 -24.33 14.28 8.43
C GLY A 141 -24.82 13.85 9.82
N GLY A 142 -25.77 12.91 9.90
CA GLY A 142 -26.27 12.37 11.16
C GLY A 142 -25.23 11.54 11.93
N ALA A 143 -25.52 11.25 13.19
CA ALA A 143 -24.65 10.44 14.05
C ALA A 143 -24.38 9.05 13.43
N GLY A 144 -23.11 8.65 13.39
CA GLY A 144 -22.70 7.36 12.84
C GLY A 144 -23.14 6.15 13.66
N PRO A 145 -23.14 4.96 13.04
CA PRO A 145 -23.55 3.73 13.71
C PRO A 145 -22.49 3.23 14.71
N THR A 146 -22.96 2.45 15.67
CA THR A 146 -22.13 1.61 16.53
C THR A 146 -22.31 0.16 16.12
N VAL A 147 -21.25 -0.53 15.71
CA VAL A 147 -21.30 -1.94 15.32
C VAL A 147 -20.28 -2.71 16.15
N ARG A 148 -20.67 -3.85 16.73
CA ARG A 148 -19.78 -4.74 17.49
C ARG A 148 -20.27 -6.18 17.42
N ASN A 149 -19.36 -7.15 17.61
CA ASN A 149 -19.68 -8.58 17.53
C ASN A 149 -20.44 -8.98 16.24
N VAL A 150 -20.19 -8.27 15.13
CA VAL A 150 -20.82 -8.56 13.83
C VAL A 150 -19.82 -9.26 12.92
N SER A 151 -20.28 -10.28 12.20
CA SER A 151 -19.55 -10.88 11.09
C SER A 151 -20.34 -10.78 9.79
N ILE A 152 -19.64 -10.66 8.66
CA ILE A 152 -20.24 -10.67 7.32
C ILE A 152 -19.62 -11.82 6.54
N SER A 153 -20.45 -12.68 5.93
CA SER A 153 -19.99 -13.82 5.16
C SER A 153 -20.85 -14.12 3.92
N GLY A 154 -20.28 -14.81 2.93
CA GLY A 154 -21.00 -15.34 1.77
C GLY A 154 -20.92 -14.48 0.51
N SER A 155 -21.82 -14.73 -0.45
CA SER A 155 -21.80 -14.11 -1.79
C SER A 155 -23.01 -13.22 -2.10
N GLY A 156 -22.88 -12.36 -3.12
CA GLY A 156 -23.96 -11.52 -3.65
C GLY A 156 -23.53 -10.07 -3.93
N GLY A 157 -24.24 -9.09 -3.35
CA GLY A 157 -23.85 -7.66 -3.41
C GLY A 157 -22.66 -7.30 -2.51
N PRO A 158 -22.32 -6.00 -2.37
CA PRO A 158 -21.22 -5.53 -1.50
C PRO A 158 -21.37 -5.96 -0.03
N ALA A 159 -20.30 -5.90 0.74
CA ALA A 159 -20.35 -6.07 2.20
C ALA A 159 -20.90 -4.80 2.86
N LEU A 160 -20.28 -3.65 2.57
CA LEU A 160 -20.60 -2.38 3.21
C LEU A 160 -20.76 -1.28 2.16
N ASP A 161 -21.78 -0.45 2.34
CA ASP A 161 -21.95 0.82 1.63
C ASP A 161 -22.48 1.86 2.63
N ILE A 162 -21.55 2.53 3.31
CA ILE A 162 -21.82 3.43 4.43
C ILE A 162 -21.33 4.83 4.08
N ILE A 163 -22.26 5.76 3.97
CA ILE A 163 -21.97 7.11 3.48
C ILE A 163 -22.55 8.22 4.36
N GLY A 164 -21.82 9.32 4.50
CA GLY A 164 -22.33 10.59 5.01
C GLY A 164 -22.76 10.56 6.48
N PHE A 165 -22.07 9.82 7.34
CA PHE A 165 -22.30 9.87 8.79
C PHE A 165 -21.16 10.62 9.49
N ALA A 166 -21.48 11.34 10.58
CA ALA A 166 -20.47 11.94 11.45
C ALA A 166 -20.11 10.98 12.60
N GLY A 167 -18.82 10.64 12.73
CA GLY A 167 -18.33 9.73 13.76
C GLY A 167 -18.87 8.30 13.63
N GLY A 168 -18.93 7.58 14.74
CA GLY A 168 -19.35 6.17 14.79
C GLY A 168 -18.18 5.21 14.91
N THR A 169 -18.44 4.06 15.52
CA THR A 169 -17.45 3.02 15.81
C THR A 169 -17.97 1.68 15.31
N MET A 170 -17.32 1.13 14.29
CA MET A 170 -17.75 -0.12 13.67
C MET A 170 -16.65 -1.17 13.78
N THR A 171 -16.86 -2.15 14.65
CA THR A 171 -15.96 -3.28 14.85
C THR A 171 -16.60 -4.57 14.36
N PHE A 172 -15.93 -5.22 13.41
CA PHE A 172 -16.34 -6.48 12.84
C PHE A 172 -15.41 -7.60 13.31
N LEU A 173 -15.99 -8.76 13.64
CA LEU A 173 -15.23 -9.96 13.96
C LEU A 173 -14.51 -10.51 12.72
N GLY A 174 -15.06 -10.29 11.53
CA GLY A 174 -14.49 -10.68 10.24
C GLY A 174 -15.45 -10.30 9.11
N ILE A 175 -14.89 -10.05 7.93
CA ILE A 175 -15.65 -9.75 6.71
C ILE A 175 -15.11 -10.62 5.59
N GLU A 176 -15.93 -11.56 5.11
CA GLU A 176 -15.60 -12.44 4.00
C GLU A 176 -16.68 -12.35 2.93
N ARG A 177 -16.37 -11.67 1.82
CA ARG A 177 -17.39 -11.32 0.83
C ARG A 177 -16.93 -11.54 -0.60
N THR A 178 -17.70 -12.34 -1.32
CA THR A 178 -17.61 -12.44 -2.79
C THR A 178 -18.72 -11.60 -3.43
N ALA A 179 -18.38 -10.44 -3.96
CA ALA A 179 -19.31 -9.56 -4.66
C ALA A 179 -19.31 -9.87 -6.17
N ASN A 180 -20.39 -10.50 -6.64
CA ASN A 180 -20.60 -10.90 -8.03
C ASN A 180 -21.75 -10.17 -8.71
N GLN A 181 -22.44 -9.28 -7.99
CA GLN A 181 -23.53 -8.46 -8.51
C GLN A 181 -23.08 -7.02 -8.67
N THR A 182 -23.35 -6.40 -9.82
CA THR A 182 -23.22 -4.95 -9.96
C THR A 182 -24.29 -4.25 -9.13
N THR A 183 -23.87 -3.24 -8.37
CA THR A 183 -24.76 -2.37 -7.59
C THR A 183 -24.35 -0.91 -7.83
N SER A 184 -25.02 0.05 -7.18
CA SER A 184 -24.58 1.45 -7.20
C SER A 184 -23.30 1.69 -6.37
N SER A 185 -22.90 0.75 -5.51
CA SER A 185 -21.65 0.86 -4.75
C SER A 185 -20.46 0.70 -5.69
N PRO A 186 -19.40 1.51 -5.55
CA PRO A 186 -18.18 1.40 -6.34
C PRO A 186 -17.19 0.34 -5.82
N ALA A 187 -17.44 -0.27 -4.65
CA ALA A 187 -16.55 -1.23 -4.00
C ALA A 187 -17.30 -2.31 -3.17
N VAL A 188 -16.62 -3.42 -2.85
CA VAL A 188 -17.16 -4.42 -1.91
C VAL A 188 -17.32 -3.81 -0.52
N ILE A 189 -16.36 -2.99 -0.09
CA ILE A 189 -16.51 -2.09 1.05
C ILE A 189 -16.38 -0.67 0.54
N HIS A 190 -17.46 0.09 0.60
CA HIS A 190 -17.49 1.50 0.27
C HIS A 190 -17.81 2.33 1.52
N LEU A 191 -16.86 3.21 1.88
CA LEU A 191 -16.94 4.12 3.01
C LEU A 191 -16.66 5.54 2.51
N SER A 192 -17.64 6.44 2.60
CA SER A 192 -17.50 7.82 2.12
C SER A 192 -18.07 8.84 3.08
N ASP A 193 -17.36 9.97 3.25
CA ASP A 193 -17.81 11.11 4.05
C ASP A 193 -18.14 10.69 5.49
N LEU A 194 -17.16 10.02 6.12
CA LEU A 194 -17.23 9.45 7.47
C LEU A 194 -16.19 10.11 8.41
N PRO A 195 -16.27 11.45 8.62
CA PRO A 195 -15.28 12.15 9.43
C PRO A 195 -15.33 11.67 10.89
N GLY A 196 -14.15 11.35 11.44
CA GLY A 196 -14.01 10.89 12.82
C GLY A 196 -14.55 9.48 13.08
N SER A 197 -15.03 8.76 12.06
CA SER A 197 -15.46 7.37 12.20
C SER A 197 -14.27 6.44 12.33
N VAL A 198 -14.41 5.41 13.17
CA VAL A 198 -13.42 4.35 13.37
C VAL A 198 -14.00 3.02 12.92
N ILE A 199 -13.37 2.39 11.95
CA ILE A 199 -13.76 1.07 11.44
C ILE A 199 -12.63 0.09 11.71
N VAL A 200 -12.93 -1.04 12.33
CA VAL A 200 -11.97 -2.09 12.67
C VAL A 200 -12.51 -3.45 12.22
N VAL A 201 -11.68 -4.22 11.53
CA VAL A 201 -11.89 -5.65 11.28
C VAL A 201 -10.88 -6.42 12.11
N GLU A 202 -11.35 -7.09 13.17
CA GLU A 202 -10.49 -7.81 14.13
C GLU A 202 -9.92 -9.10 13.51
N GLY A 203 -10.78 -9.89 12.86
CA GLY A 203 -10.41 -11.13 12.18
C GLY A 203 -10.05 -10.94 10.71
N SER A 204 -10.37 -11.94 9.89
CA SER A 204 -10.07 -11.93 8.46
C SER A 204 -10.86 -10.86 7.70
N LEU A 205 -10.19 -10.21 6.76
CA LEU A 205 -10.79 -9.38 5.72
C LEU A 205 -10.54 -10.05 4.36
N GLN A 206 -11.55 -10.71 3.80
CA GLN A 206 -11.47 -11.38 2.51
C GLN A 206 -12.49 -10.76 1.55
N LEU A 207 -12.03 -10.08 0.50
CA LEU A 207 -12.89 -9.42 -0.47
C LEU A 207 -12.55 -9.93 -1.88
N THR A 208 -13.55 -10.50 -2.55
CA THR A 208 -13.38 -11.02 -3.92
C THR A 208 -14.41 -10.39 -4.84
N THR A 209 -13.98 -9.84 -5.97
CA THR A 209 -14.87 -9.27 -6.97
C THR A 209 -14.24 -9.22 -8.36
N SER A 210 -15.07 -9.25 -9.40
CA SER A 210 -14.67 -9.00 -10.79
C SER A 210 -15.34 -7.77 -11.40
N VAL A 211 -16.12 -7.01 -10.61
CA VAL A 211 -17.00 -5.95 -11.13
C VAL A 211 -16.83 -4.59 -10.46
N MET A 212 -16.06 -4.52 -9.37
CA MET A 212 -15.89 -3.29 -8.58
C MET A 212 -14.53 -3.29 -7.86
N ARG A 213 -14.25 -2.27 -7.04
CA ARG A 213 -13.06 -2.25 -6.17
C ARG A 213 -13.21 -3.21 -5.00
N GLY A 214 -12.09 -3.62 -4.40
CA GLY A 214 -12.13 -4.32 -3.11
C GLY A 214 -12.62 -3.39 -2.00
N LEU A 215 -11.77 -2.44 -1.61
CA LEU A 215 -12.02 -1.46 -0.56
C LEU A 215 -11.87 -0.04 -1.11
N GLN A 216 -12.87 0.81 -0.84
CA GLN A 216 -12.83 2.23 -1.13
C GLN A 216 -13.11 3.04 0.14
N THR A 217 -12.20 3.96 0.46
CA THR A 217 -12.36 4.94 1.53
C THR A 217 -12.24 6.36 0.98
N LYS A 218 -13.17 7.24 1.34
CA LYS A 218 -13.15 8.66 0.97
C LYS A 218 -13.56 9.53 2.16
N GLY A 219 -12.66 10.35 2.70
CA GLY A 219 -12.97 11.20 3.85
C GLY A 219 -13.36 10.40 5.10
N VAL A 220 -12.69 9.27 5.34
CA VAL A 220 -12.95 8.39 6.48
C VAL A 220 -11.92 8.65 7.58
N GLY A 221 -12.37 8.75 8.84
CA GLY A 221 -11.47 8.94 9.99
C GLY A 221 -10.34 7.89 10.04
N SER A 222 -10.70 6.62 10.21
CA SER A 222 -9.74 5.52 10.12
C SER A 222 -10.40 4.18 9.78
N PHE A 223 -9.70 3.36 8.99
CA PHE A 223 -9.99 1.94 8.77
C PHE A 223 -8.78 1.10 9.20
N GLU A 224 -8.99 0.11 10.07
CA GLU A 224 -7.96 -0.84 10.50
C GLU A 224 -8.39 -2.29 10.23
N ALA A 225 -7.50 -3.09 9.64
CA ALA A 225 -7.66 -4.54 9.54
C ALA A 225 -6.52 -5.23 10.31
N ARG A 226 -6.86 -5.98 11.37
CA ARG A 226 -5.91 -6.57 12.32
C ARG A 226 -5.58 -8.04 12.04
N GLY A 227 -6.46 -8.74 11.32
CA GLY A 227 -6.25 -10.12 10.90
C GLY A 227 -5.56 -10.24 9.54
N GLY A 228 -5.73 -11.40 8.90
CA GLY A 228 -5.29 -11.61 7.52
C GLY A 228 -6.14 -10.79 6.55
N VAL A 229 -5.51 -10.22 5.53
CA VAL A 229 -6.20 -9.47 4.47
C VAL A 229 -5.98 -10.18 3.15
N SER A 230 -7.05 -10.43 2.41
CA SER A 230 -6.97 -10.96 1.05
C SER A 230 -7.98 -10.20 0.19
N ILE A 231 -7.49 -9.42 -0.76
CA ILE A 231 -8.34 -8.66 -1.69
C ILE A 231 -8.01 -9.08 -3.12
N SER A 232 -9.02 -9.61 -3.81
CA SER A 232 -8.94 -9.95 -5.23
C SER A 232 -9.95 -9.13 -6.03
N SER A 233 -9.47 -8.28 -6.94
CA SER A 233 -10.30 -7.41 -7.78
C SER A 233 -9.96 -7.55 -9.28
N GLY A 234 -10.95 -7.89 -10.10
CA GLY A 234 -10.75 -8.12 -11.53
C GLY A 234 -10.90 -6.89 -12.44
N ALA A 235 -11.57 -5.83 -11.99
CA ALA A 235 -11.94 -4.69 -12.85
C ALA A 235 -11.38 -3.33 -12.41
N TYR A 236 -11.09 -3.17 -11.13
CA TYR A 236 -10.66 -1.90 -10.53
C TYR A 236 -9.63 -2.18 -9.43
N GLN A 237 -9.28 -1.13 -8.68
CA GLN A 237 -8.29 -1.21 -7.63
C GLN A 237 -8.65 -2.22 -6.53
N GLY A 238 -7.62 -2.84 -5.94
CA GLY A 238 -7.77 -3.59 -4.69
C GLY A 238 -8.18 -2.64 -3.55
N ILE A 239 -7.35 -1.63 -3.31
CA ILE A 239 -7.64 -0.50 -2.41
C ILE A 239 -7.64 0.81 -3.18
N TYR A 240 -8.64 1.65 -2.93
CA TYR A 240 -8.61 3.08 -3.25
C TYR A 240 -8.86 3.90 -1.98
N SER A 241 -7.93 4.77 -1.62
CA SER A 241 -8.03 5.65 -0.46
C SER A 241 -7.88 7.11 -0.85
N GLU A 242 -8.82 7.93 -0.40
CA GLU A 242 -8.82 9.38 -0.60
C GLU A 242 -9.13 10.08 0.72
N SER A 243 -8.24 10.99 1.16
CA SER A 243 -8.37 11.73 2.42
C SER A 243 -8.77 10.84 3.61
N SER A 244 -8.16 9.66 3.73
CA SER A 244 -8.50 8.66 4.74
C SER A 244 -7.26 8.02 5.34
N THR A 245 -7.38 7.45 6.54
CA THR A 245 -6.32 6.63 7.14
C THR A 245 -6.67 5.15 7.00
N ILE A 246 -5.78 4.37 6.38
CA ILE A 246 -5.86 2.91 6.33
C ILE A 246 -4.65 2.33 7.06
N ARG A 247 -4.92 1.40 7.98
CA ARG A 247 -3.90 0.62 8.68
C ARG A 247 -4.15 -0.87 8.53
N LEU A 248 -3.16 -1.60 8.04
CA LEU A 248 -3.15 -3.06 8.04
C LEU A 248 -2.16 -3.49 9.13
N SER A 249 -2.66 -4.18 10.15
CA SER A 249 -1.86 -4.54 11.33
C SER A 249 -1.96 -6.04 11.63
N GLY A 250 -1.24 -6.48 12.67
CA GLY A 250 -1.16 -7.89 13.06
C GLY A 250 -0.24 -8.72 12.17
N ALA A 251 0.18 -9.88 12.68
CA ALA A 251 1.23 -10.69 12.05
C ALA A 251 0.79 -11.50 10.81
N ALA A 252 -0.52 -11.55 10.52
CA ALA A 252 -1.04 -12.30 9.39
C ALA A 252 -0.70 -11.63 8.05
N GLU A 253 -0.62 -12.42 6.98
CA GLU A 253 -0.32 -11.94 5.63
C GLU A 253 -1.42 -11.02 5.07
N LYS A 254 -1.00 -10.10 4.20
CA LYS A 254 -1.83 -9.12 3.50
C LYS A 254 -1.61 -9.30 1.99
N ILE A 255 -2.59 -9.90 1.31
CA ILE A 255 -2.51 -10.30 -0.10
C ILE A 255 -3.44 -9.44 -0.95
N PHE A 256 -2.89 -8.90 -2.05
CA PHE A 256 -3.63 -8.12 -3.04
C PHE A 256 -3.38 -8.70 -4.42
N ILE A 257 -4.44 -9.12 -5.11
CA ILE A 257 -4.35 -9.66 -6.47
C ILE A 257 -5.31 -8.86 -7.35
N THR A 258 -4.78 -8.14 -8.34
CA THR A 258 -5.64 -7.37 -9.24
C THR A 258 -5.21 -7.43 -10.69
N ASN A 259 -6.21 -7.45 -11.57
CA ASN A 259 -6.04 -7.26 -13.01
C ASN A 259 -6.71 -5.96 -13.50
N GLY A 260 -7.15 -5.10 -12.56
CA GLY A 260 -7.74 -3.79 -12.81
C GLY A 260 -6.72 -2.67 -12.63
N ASP A 261 -7.18 -1.42 -12.52
CA ASP A 261 -6.35 -0.19 -12.58
C ASP A 261 -5.07 -0.14 -11.71
N ALA A 262 -5.09 -0.61 -10.45
CA ALA A 262 -3.94 -0.61 -9.54
C ALA A 262 -4.15 -1.55 -8.34
N GLY A 263 -3.08 -2.11 -7.77
CA GLY A 263 -3.18 -2.90 -6.52
C GLY A 263 -3.71 -2.07 -5.37
N ILE A 264 -2.93 -1.05 -5.00
CA ILE A 264 -3.23 -0.11 -3.92
C ILE A 264 -3.03 1.30 -4.45
N SER A 265 -4.09 2.12 -4.40
CA SER A 265 -4.07 3.53 -4.78
C SER A 265 -4.37 4.42 -3.56
N VAL A 266 -3.44 5.30 -3.22
CA VAL A 266 -3.52 6.19 -2.05
C VAL A 266 -3.40 7.64 -2.51
N ARG A 267 -4.38 8.48 -2.17
CA ARG A 267 -4.58 9.82 -2.75
C ARG A 267 -4.98 10.88 -1.74
N LYS A 268 -4.69 12.14 -2.07
CA LYS A 268 -5.25 13.36 -1.45
C LYS A 268 -5.16 13.34 0.09
N GLN A 269 -3.94 13.37 0.60
CA GLN A 269 -3.62 13.45 2.03
C GLN A 269 -4.13 12.23 2.81
N SER A 270 -4.09 11.05 2.18
CA SER A 270 -4.34 9.79 2.87
C SER A 270 -3.07 9.32 3.58
N SER A 271 -3.25 8.42 4.55
CA SER A 271 -2.15 7.68 5.17
C SER A 271 -2.39 6.18 5.00
N PHE A 272 -1.41 5.48 4.46
CA PHE A 272 -1.44 4.02 4.34
C PHE A 272 -0.30 3.40 5.14
N VAL A 273 -0.65 2.54 6.10
CA VAL A 273 0.32 1.91 7.00
C VAL A 273 0.17 0.40 7.02
N VAL A 274 1.26 -0.32 6.81
CA VAL A 274 1.39 -1.74 7.10
C VAL A 274 2.29 -1.91 8.33
N ALA A 275 1.70 -2.36 9.43
CA ALA A 275 2.33 -2.48 10.73
C ALA A 275 2.29 -3.93 11.23
N GLY A 276 3.04 -4.79 10.53
CA GLY A 276 3.15 -6.22 10.81
C GLY A 276 2.56 -7.09 9.71
N GLY A 277 2.99 -8.35 9.70
CA GLY A 277 2.70 -9.29 8.62
C GLY A 277 3.48 -8.96 7.35
N GLN A 278 3.31 -9.80 6.33
CA GLN A 278 3.90 -9.61 5.02
C GLN A 278 2.85 -9.00 4.08
N LEU A 279 3.25 -8.00 3.29
CA LEU A 279 2.46 -7.43 2.20
C LEU A 279 2.88 -8.06 0.87
N ARG A 280 1.95 -8.75 0.20
CA ARG A 280 2.14 -9.27 -1.14
C ARG A 280 1.16 -8.62 -2.11
N ILE A 281 1.68 -7.95 -3.14
CA ILE A 281 0.88 -7.34 -4.20
C ILE A 281 1.24 -7.97 -5.54
N THR A 282 0.25 -8.55 -6.21
CA THR A 282 0.38 -9.10 -7.56
C THR A 282 -0.58 -8.37 -8.50
N THR A 283 -0.04 -7.75 -9.56
CA THR A 283 -0.85 -7.03 -10.56
C THR A 283 -0.52 -7.38 -12.01
N VAL A 284 -1.52 -7.21 -12.89
CA VAL A 284 -1.36 -7.36 -14.35
C VAL A 284 -1.98 -6.16 -15.07
N GLY A 285 -1.21 -5.52 -15.94
CA GLY A 285 -1.59 -4.33 -16.71
C GLY A 285 -1.69 -3.04 -15.90
N ALA A 286 -1.16 -3.02 -14.68
CA ALA A 286 -1.49 -2.01 -13.69
C ALA A 286 -0.41 -1.82 -12.62
N ASN A 287 -0.36 -0.61 -12.05
CA ASN A 287 0.58 -0.29 -10.99
C ASN A 287 0.28 -1.12 -9.74
N ALA A 288 1.30 -1.65 -9.07
CA ALA A 288 1.09 -2.44 -7.86
C ALA A 288 0.83 -1.53 -6.65
N LEU A 289 1.78 -0.63 -6.36
CA LEU A 289 1.66 0.38 -5.32
C LEU A 289 1.73 1.77 -5.95
N ASP A 290 0.65 2.54 -5.79
CA ASP A 290 0.49 3.83 -6.41
C ASP A 290 0.05 4.87 -5.35
N VAL A 291 0.96 5.76 -4.96
CA VAL A 291 0.76 6.72 -3.88
C VAL A 291 1.04 8.14 -4.38
N ALA A 292 0.06 9.03 -4.23
CA ALA A 292 0.23 10.44 -4.55
C ALA A 292 -0.35 11.38 -3.50
N LEU A 293 0.37 12.47 -3.22
CA LEU A 293 -0.05 13.52 -2.27
C LEU A 293 -0.40 12.95 -0.89
N SER A 294 0.30 11.91 -0.44
CA SER A 294 -0.12 11.06 0.69
C SER A 294 1.10 10.48 1.43
N SER A 295 0.88 9.91 2.61
CA SER A 295 1.92 9.26 3.40
C SER A 295 1.87 7.74 3.34
N LEU A 296 3.05 7.12 3.45
CA LEU A 296 3.23 5.67 3.39
C LEU A 296 4.21 5.20 4.48
N GLU A 297 3.86 4.10 5.15
CA GLU A 297 4.77 3.29 5.95
C GLU A 297 4.50 1.81 5.69
N ILE A 298 5.53 1.05 5.34
CA ILE A 298 5.44 -0.41 5.16
C ILE A 298 6.63 -1.00 5.91
N ALA A 299 6.38 -1.29 7.19
CA ALA A 299 7.38 -1.83 8.08
C ALA A 299 7.33 -3.37 8.08
N GLY A 300 8.48 -3.98 8.35
CA GLY A 300 8.63 -5.44 8.42
C GLY A 300 9.31 -6.03 7.19
N ALA A 301 9.68 -7.30 7.29
CA ALA A 301 10.31 -8.08 6.23
C ALA A 301 9.28 -8.95 5.50
N GLY A 302 9.66 -9.47 4.33
CA GLY A 302 8.83 -10.37 3.51
C GLY A 302 7.82 -9.66 2.61
N ASN A 303 7.87 -8.33 2.50
CA ASN A 303 6.98 -7.60 1.60
C ASN A 303 7.44 -7.79 0.14
N VAL A 304 6.53 -8.14 -0.75
CA VAL A 304 6.82 -8.47 -2.15
C VAL A 304 5.84 -7.79 -3.10
N ILE A 305 6.38 -7.25 -4.20
CA ILE A 305 5.62 -6.77 -5.35
C ILE A 305 5.97 -7.60 -6.58
N GLU A 306 4.94 -8.04 -7.29
CA GLU A 306 5.03 -8.67 -8.61
C GLU A 306 4.05 -7.98 -9.56
N THR A 307 4.56 -7.30 -10.60
CA THR A 307 3.71 -6.67 -11.62
C THR A 307 4.20 -6.94 -13.04
N THR A 308 3.24 -7.09 -13.95
CA THR A 308 3.48 -7.18 -15.39
C THR A 308 2.64 -6.13 -16.09
N GLY A 309 3.23 -5.34 -17.00
CA GLY A 309 2.57 -4.25 -17.71
C GLY A 309 2.27 -2.99 -16.88
N GLY A 310 2.75 -2.91 -15.62
CA GLY A 310 2.58 -1.74 -14.76
C GLY A 310 3.81 -1.46 -13.89
N ILE A 311 3.83 -0.30 -13.23
CA ILE A 311 4.94 0.11 -12.35
C ILE A 311 4.80 -0.61 -11.00
N GLY A 312 5.88 -1.15 -10.45
CA GLY A 312 5.87 -1.82 -9.15
C GLY A 312 5.57 -0.82 -8.03
N ILE A 313 6.40 0.22 -7.93
CA ILE A 313 6.25 1.30 -6.96
C ILE A 313 6.21 2.63 -7.70
N TRP A 314 5.11 3.37 -7.55
CA TRP A 314 4.97 4.74 -8.04
C TRP A 314 4.62 5.66 -6.86
N LEU A 315 5.55 6.53 -6.48
CA LEU A 315 5.38 7.53 -5.44
C LEU A 315 5.54 8.94 -6.04
N TYR A 316 4.52 9.78 -5.90
CA TYR A 316 4.53 11.16 -6.41
C TYR A 316 4.07 12.16 -5.36
N GLN A 317 4.91 13.13 -5.01
CA GLN A 317 4.60 14.11 -3.96
C GLN A 317 4.14 13.41 -2.67
N ALA A 318 4.91 12.40 -2.25
CA ALA A 318 4.56 11.50 -1.16
C ALA A 318 5.53 11.66 0.01
N THR A 319 5.09 11.24 1.20
CA THR A 319 5.93 11.22 2.40
C THR A 319 6.13 9.79 2.87
N ILE A 320 7.39 9.37 3.05
CA ILE A 320 7.71 8.13 3.76
C ILE A 320 7.87 8.46 5.25
N GLY A 321 7.05 7.83 6.08
CA GLY A 321 7.09 8.03 7.53
C GLY A 321 8.36 7.45 8.18
N PRO A 322 8.58 7.72 9.49
CA PRO A 322 9.78 7.32 10.20
C PRO A 322 10.01 5.81 10.25
N ALA A 323 8.96 4.99 10.14
CA ALA A 323 9.12 3.53 10.07
C ALA A 323 9.74 3.05 8.74
N GLY A 324 9.76 3.91 7.72
CA GLY A 324 10.27 3.60 6.40
C GLY A 324 9.33 2.74 5.55
N VAL A 325 9.83 2.33 4.40
CA VAL A 325 9.18 1.41 3.47
C VAL A 325 10.20 0.36 3.07
N ALA A 326 9.92 -0.92 3.35
CA ALA A 326 10.82 -2.01 3.03
C ALA A 326 10.10 -3.09 2.21
N PHE A 327 10.73 -3.52 1.13
CA PHE A 327 10.35 -4.67 0.32
C PHE A 327 11.51 -5.63 0.21
N ASP A 328 11.27 -6.92 0.46
CA ASP A 328 12.26 -7.96 0.20
C ASP A 328 12.44 -8.15 -1.31
N ALA A 329 11.37 -8.00 -2.11
CA ALA A 329 11.48 -8.05 -3.56
C ALA A 329 10.48 -7.16 -4.29
N VAL A 330 10.94 -6.50 -5.36
CA VAL A 330 10.10 -5.79 -6.33
C VAL A 330 10.42 -6.30 -7.72
N SER A 331 9.50 -7.07 -8.30
CA SER A 331 9.59 -7.52 -9.69
C SER A 331 8.56 -6.81 -10.55
N ALA A 332 9.04 -6.14 -11.60
CA ALA A 332 8.21 -5.36 -12.50
C ALA A 332 8.65 -5.55 -13.95
N SER A 333 7.70 -5.69 -14.86
CA SER A 333 8.03 -5.84 -16.28
C SER A 333 7.08 -5.11 -17.23
N GLY A 334 7.59 -4.66 -18.38
CA GLY A 334 6.75 -4.19 -19.49
C GLY A 334 6.07 -2.83 -19.30
N ALA A 335 6.52 -2.02 -18.34
CA ALA A 335 5.98 -0.68 -18.05
C ALA A 335 6.98 0.43 -18.41
N THR A 336 6.65 1.70 -18.18
CA THR A 336 7.62 2.80 -18.40
C THR A 336 8.80 2.71 -17.44
N ASN A 337 8.55 2.32 -16.19
CA ASN A 337 9.56 2.12 -15.15
C ASN A 337 9.17 0.90 -14.29
N GLY A 338 10.12 0.30 -13.57
CA GLY A 338 9.82 -0.64 -12.50
C GLY A 338 9.54 0.07 -11.16
N VAL A 339 10.31 1.12 -10.90
CA VAL A 339 10.19 1.99 -9.73
C VAL A 339 10.25 3.45 -10.18
N HIS A 340 9.31 4.27 -9.74
CA HIS A 340 9.25 5.71 -10.04
C HIS A 340 8.98 6.49 -8.76
N LEU A 341 9.94 7.30 -8.35
CA LEU A 341 9.84 8.17 -7.18
C LEU A 341 10.08 9.62 -7.61
N GLU A 342 9.12 10.49 -7.31
CA GLU A 342 9.19 11.90 -7.69
C GLU A 342 8.67 12.80 -6.57
N THR A 343 9.52 13.74 -6.12
CA THR A 343 9.22 14.64 -4.99
C THR A 343 8.80 13.84 -3.75
N VAL A 344 9.67 12.96 -3.28
CA VAL A 344 9.40 12.10 -2.11
C VAL A 344 10.20 12.61 -0.92
N GLU A 345 9.48 13.07 0.09
CA GLU A 345 10.07 13.46 1.37
C GLU A 345 10.18 12.24 2.27
N SER A 346 11.39 11.83 2.62
CA SER A 346 11.60 10.61 3.40
C SER A 346 12.12 10.90 4.80
N GLN A 347 11.35 10.55 5.83
CA GLN A 347 11.77 10.57 7.23
C GLN A 347 12.44 9.26 7.66
N GLY A 348 12.01 8.13 7.07
CA GLY A 348 12.68 6.82 7.14
C GLY A 348 13.36 6.45 5.81
N PRO A 349 13.95 5.26 5.67
CA PRO A 349 14.49 4.80 4.40
C PRO A 349 13.42 4.15 3.50
N LEU A 350 13.65 4.19 2.18
CA LEU A 350 13.06 3.23 1.24
C LEU A 350 14.09 2.15 0.94
N VAL A 351 13.76 0.89 1.22
CA VAL A 351 14.65 -0.27 0.98
C VAL A 351 13.96 -1.27 0.05
N ILE A 352 14.65 -1.66 -1.02
CA ILE A 352 14.27 -2.76 -1.89
C ILE A 352 15.39 -3.80 -1.89
N GLY A 353 15.05 -5.01 -1.48
CA GLY A 353 15.94 -6.17 -1.39
C GLY A 353 16.16 -6.66 0.04
N PRO A 354 16.50 -7.96 0.22
CA PRO A 354 16.68 -8.57 1.53
C PRO A 354 17.98 -8.13 2.19
N ASP A 355 17.98 -8.03 3.52
CA ASP A 355 19.17 -7.79 4.35
C ASP A 355 19.98 -9.09 4.57
N ASP A 356 20.43 -9.69 3.47
CA ASP A 356 21.22 -10.93 3.45
C ASP A 356 22.41 -10.77 2.52
N SER A 357 23.62 -10.65 3.08
CA SER A 357 24.84 -10.40 2.30
C SER A 357 25.16 -11.47 1.27
N GLU A 358 24.64 -12.68 1.45
CA GLU A 358 24.85 -13.86 0.59
C GLU A 358 23.74 -14.04 -0.45
N ALA A 359 22.72 -13.18 -0.45
CA ALA A 359 21.64 -13.25 -1.42
C ALA A 359 22.19 -13.02 -2.84
N ALA A 360 21.74 -13.84 -3.80
CA ALA A 360 22.15 -13.72 -5.19
C ALA A 360 21.53 -12.46 -5.85
N PHE A 361 22.16 -11.98 -6.94
CA PHE A 361 21.51 -11.03 -7.84
C PHE A 361 20.10 -11.50 -8.21
N GLY A 362 19.11 -10.62 -8.04
CA GLY A 362 17.71 -10.87 -8.34
C GLY A 362 16.88 -11.33 -7.13
N ALA A 363 17.49 -11.62 -5.99
CA ALA A 363 16.76 -11.89 -4.75
C ALA A 363 15.90 -10.68 -4.32
N GLY A 364 16.36 -9.46 -4.62
CA GLY A 364 15.60 -8.21 -4.45
C GLY A 364 14.54 -7.95 -5.52
N GLY A 365 14.33 -8.89 -6.44
CA GLY A 365 13.44 -8.77 -7.58
C GLY A 365 14.14 -8.36 -8.87
N THR A 366 13.38 -8.42 -9.97
CA THR A 366 13.86 -8.08 -11.33
C THR A 366 12.97 -7.02 -11.97
N ILE A 367 13.58 -5.94 -12.44
CA ILE A 367 12.95 -4.89 -13.24
C ILE A 367 13.41 -5.06 -14.69
N VAL A 368 12.50 -5.25 -15.64
CA VAL A 368 12.89 -5.59 -17.03
C VAL A 368 11.86 -5.18 -18.07
N GLY A 369 12.29 -4.95 -19.30
CA GLY A 369 11.42 -4.61 -20.43
C GLY A 369 10.76 -3.25 -20.28
N THR A 370 11.47 -2.27 -19.70
CA THR A 370 10.92 -0.93 -19.49
C THR A 370 11.16 -0.02 -20.69
N SER A 371 10.20 0.83 -21.02
CA SER A 371 10.33 1.80 -22.13
C SER A 371 10.99 3.12 -21.75
N GLY A 372 11.13 3.39 -20.44
CA GLY A 372 11.98 4.42 -19.87
C GLY A 372 13.04 3.80 -18.95
N PRO A 373 13.58 4.57 -18.00
CA PRO A 373 14.54 4.04 -17.05
C PRO A 373 13.97 2.90 -16.20
N GLY A 374 14.80 1.93 -15.82
CA GLY A 374 14.35 0.85 -14.93
C GLY A 374 13.89 1.39 -13.58
N VAL A 375 14.70 2.29 -13.00
CA VAL A 375 14.40 3.03 -11.78
C VAL A 375 14.52 4.52 -12.05
N MET A 376 13.46 5.29 -11.76
CA MET A 376 13.42 6.74 -11.87
C MET A 376 13.35 7.37 -10.48
N LEU A 377 14.31 8.25 -10.17
CA LEU A 377 14.44 8.95 -8.88
C LEU A 377 14.57 10.45 -9.15
N SER A 378 13.62 11.25 -8.67
CA SER A 378 13.60 12.70 -8.90
C SER A 378 13.21 13.45 -7.63
N PHE A 379 14.10 14.26 -7.05
CA PHE A 379 13.89 14.95 -5.77
C PHE A 379 13.53 13.98 -4.64
N VAL A 380 14.43 13.04 -4.35
CA VAL A 380 14.22 11.98 -3.34
C VAL A 380 15.46 11.77 -2.46
N ASN A 381 15.25 11.22 -1.27
CA ASN A 381 16.34 10.91 -0.34
C ASN A 381 16.22 9.52 0.30
N ASN A 382 17.34 8.97 0.78
CA ASN A 382 17.43 7.73 1.57
C ASN A 382 16.86 6.48 0.87
N VAL A 383 17.35 6.21 -0.34
CA VAL A 383 16.94 5.04 -1.13
C VAL A 383 18.05 4.00 -1.12
N THR A 384 17.71 2.76 -0.75
CA THR A 384 18.61 1.60 -0.83
C THR A 384 18.04 0.55 -1.76
N LEU A 385 18.80 0.19 -2.79
CA LEU A 385 18.54 -0.98 -3.63
C LEU A 385 19.62 -2.02 -3.35
N ARG A 386 19.22 -3.27 -3.09
CA ARG A 386 20.15 -4.36 -2.85
C ARG A 386 19.69 -5.66 -3.49
N HIS A 387 20.63 -6.44 -4.03
CA HIS A 387 20.32 -7.72 -4.68
C HIS A 387 19.27 -7.60 -5.82
N VAL A 388 19.09 -6.40 -6.39
CA VAL A 388 18.12 -6.13 -7.47
C VAL A 388 18.79 -6.35 -8.82
N VAL A 389 18.04 -6.90 -9.77
CA VAL A 389 18.42 -6.87 -11.19
C VAL A 389 17.58 -5.82 -11.91
N VAL A 390 18.24 -4.91 -12.62
CA VAL A 390 17.63 -3.95 -13.54
C VAL A 390 18.11 -4.27 -14.96
N GLY A 391 17.22 -4.82 -15.77
CA GLY A 391 17.49 -5.30 -17.12
C GLY A 391 17.73 -6.81 -17.19
N ALA A 392 18.72 -7.24 -17.98
CA ALA A 392 18.90 -8.65 -18.33
C ALA A 392 19.64 -9.43 -17.23
N ALA A 393 18.92 -10.25 -16.46
CA ALA A 393 19.51 -11.10 -15.40
C ALA A 393 20.64 -12.02 -15.90
N GLY A 394 20.55 -12.50 -17.14
CA GLY A 394 21.55 -13.39 -17.76
C GLY A 394 22.75 -12.68 -18.39
N ALA A 395 22.89 -11.36 -18.25
CA ALA A 395 24.07 -10.66 -18.74
C ALA A 395 25.31 -11.02 -17.92
N ALA A 396 26.45 -11.12 -18.62
CA ALA A 396 27.74 -11.46 -18.04
C ALA A 396 28.83 -10.50 -18.51
N ALA A 397 29.87 -10.33 -17.68
CA ALA A 397 31.07 -9.61 -18.06
C ALA A 397 31.76 -10.28 -19.26
N GLY A 398 32.39 -9.46 -20.11
CA GLY A 398 32.98 -9.81 -21.39
C GLY A 398 32.07 -9.50 -22.59
N GLU A 399 30.77 -9.33 -22.37
CA GLU A 399 29.84 -8.92 -23.42
C GLU A 399 30.08 -7.43 -23.81
N PRO A 400 29.93 -7.06 -25.10
CA PRO A 400 30.02 -5.66 -25.51
C PRO A 400 28.69 -4.92 -25.30
N ALA A 401 28.75 -3.59 -25.32
CA ALA A 401 27.57 -2.73 -25.44
C ALA A 401 26.68 -3.21 -26.60
N SER A 402 25.41 -3.43 -26.30
CA SER A 402 24.47 -4.15 -27.17
C SER A 402 23.32 -3.24 -27.56
N THR A 403 22.81 -3.40 -28.78
CA THR A 403 21.55 -2.75 -29.20
C THR A 403 20.31 -3.59 -28.84
N ALA A 404 20.51 -4.78 -28.26
CA ALA A 404 19.43 -5.65 -27.79
C ALA A 404 19.10 -5.30 -26.32
N ASN A 405 18.51 -4.12 -26.14
CA ASN A 405 18.22 -3.55 -24.84
C ASN A 405 17.07 -4.29 -24.16
N THR A 406 17.19 -4.46 -22.85
CA THR A 406 16.07 -4.89 -21.99
C THR A 406 15.50 -3.76 -21.16
N ILE A 407 16.14 -2.59 -21.20
CA ILE A 407 15.69 -1.33 -20.61
C ILE A 407 15.94 -0.30 -21.70
N ASP A 408 14.92 0.37 -22.22
CA ASP A 408 15.10 1.33 -23.33
C ASP A 408 15.81 2.61 -22.88
N GLY A 409 15.65 2.99 -21.60
CA GLY A 409 16.34 4.13 -20.98
C GLY A 409 17.62 3.75 -20.21
N ALA A 410 17.96 4.58 -19.22
CA ALA A 410 19.03 4.26 -18.28
C ALA A 410 18.58 3.13 -17.32
N GLY A 411 19.51 2.39 -16.74
CA GLY A 411 19.16 1.44 -15.67
C GLY A 411 18.56 2.18 -14.49
N ILE A 412 19.28 3.18 -13.99
CA ILE A 412 18.83 4.11 -12.97
C ILE A 412 18.98 5.54 -13.50
N ASP A 413 17.92 6.34 -13.39
CA ASP A 413 17.96 7.79 -13.63
C ASP A 413 17.74 8.51 -12.29
N ALA A 414 18.74 9.25 -11.83
CA ALA A 414 18.78 9.95 -10.55
C ALA A 414 18.93 11.47 -10.76
N TYR A 415 17.93 12.23 -10.37
CA TYR A 415 17.89 13.69 -10.47
C TYR A 415 17.59 14.31 -9.11
N PHE A 416 18.50 15.11 -8.55
CA PHE A 416 18.39 15.66 -7.19
C PHE A 416 18.12 14.55 -6.16
N VAL A 417 19.13 13.69 -5.95
CA VAL A 417 19.03 12.52 -5.06
C VAL A 417 20.11 12.59 -3.99
N THR A 418 19.74 12.40 -2.72
CA THR A 418 20.68 12.32 -1.59
C THR A 418 20.59 10.95 -0.91
N GLY A 419 21.73 10.32 -0.62
CA GLY A 419 21.75 9.05 0.13
C GLY A 419 21.24 7.87 -0.70
N LEU A 420 21.69 7.74 -1.96
CA LEU A 420 21.41 6.58 -2.81
C LEU A 420 22.45 5.49 -2.55
N THR A 421 22.00 4.34 -2.05
CA THR A 421 22.84 3.16 -1.81
C THR A 421 22.45 2.03 -2.75
N LEU A 422 23.43 1.49 -3.48
CA LEU A 422 23.32 0.31 -4.33
C LEU A 422 24.29 -0.74 -3.79
N ASP A 423 23.78 -1.91 -3.41
CA ASP A 423 24.62 -2.98 -2.87
C ASP A 423 24.26 -4.32 -3.49
N HIS A 424 25.21 -4.94 -4.19
CA HIS A 424 24.94 -6.17 -4.92
C HIS A 424 23.82 -5.99 -5.98
N VAL A 425 23.82 -4.86 -6.69
CA VAL A 425 22.84 -4.55 -7.75
C VAL A 425 23.44 -4.86 -9.12
N LYS A 426 22.66 -5.50 -9.99
CA LYS A 426 23.02 -5.72 -11.40
C LYS A 426 22.20 -4.81 -12.29
N ILE A 427 22.86 -4.02 -13.12
CA ILE A 427 22.26 -3.20 -14.17
C ILE A 427 22.79 -3.71 -15.50
N ALA A 428 21.91 -4.11 -16.42
CA ALA A 428 22.36 -4.74 -17.66
C ALA A 428 21.53 -4.42 -18.90
N ARG A 429 22.22 -4.24 -20.05
CA ARG A 429 21.62 -4.05 -21.38
C ARG A 429 20.62 -2.89 -21.40
N THR A 430 21.12 -1.70 -21.09
CA THR A 430 20.37 -0.44 -21.11
C THR A 430 20.54 0.24 -22.46
N GLY A 431 19.47 0.85 -22.98
CA GLY A 431 19.50 1.66 -24.21
C GLY A 431 20.04 3.07 -24.01
N SER A 432 20.45 3.38 -22.78
CA SER A 432 21.23 4.57 -22.44
C SER A 432 22.27 4.20 -21.37
N HIS A 433 22.68 5.14 -20.52
CA HIS A 433 23.64 4.90 -19.45
C HIS A 433 23.22 3.77 -18.50
N GLY A 434 24.19 3.11 -17.85
CA GLY A 434 23.87 2.20 -16.75
C GLY A 434 23.19 2.98 -15.61
N ILE A 435 23.85 4.05 -15.17
CA ILE A 435 23.30 5.05 -14.25
C ILE A 435 23.50 6.44 -14.86
N ALA A 436 22.42 7.22 -14.92
CA ALA A 436 22.45 8.64 -15.23
C ALA A 436 22.13 9.43 -13.95
N GLY A 437 22.95 10.43 -13.63
CA GLY A 437 22.90 11.17 -12.38
C GLY A 437 23.14 12.66 -12.57
N VAL A 438 22.32 13.49 -11.92
CA VAL A 438 22.51 14.95 -11.81
C VAL A 438 22.09 15.38 -10.42
N GLU A 439 22.91 16.21 -9.77
CA GLU A 439 22.74 16.66 -8.38
C GLU A 439 22.57 15.47 -7.43
N VAL A 440 23.45 14.47 -7.56
CA VAL A 440 23.49 13.31 -6.67
C VAL A 440 24.45 13.60 -5.51
N SER A 441 24.05 13.29 -4.28
CA SER A 441 24.89 13.44 -3.09
C SER A 441 24.87 12.20 -2.22
N ASP A 442 25.96 11.96 -1.49
CA ASP A 442 26.07 10.84 -0.55
C ASP A 442 25.76 9.48 -1.21
N PHE A 443 26.46 9.20 -2.32
CA PHE A 443 26.23 8.03 -3.17
C PHE A 443 27.12 6.85 -2.77
N SER A 444 26.55 5.65 -2.69
CA SER A 444 27.33 4.42 -2.45
C SER A 444 26.92 3.34 -3.44
N MET A 445 27.88 2.72 -4.11
CA MET A 445 27.71 1.54 -4.94
C MET A 445 28.75 0.49 -4.58
N THR A 446 28.33 -0.66 -4.05
CA THR A 446 29.21 -1.75 -3.61
C THR A 446 28.82 -3.07 -4.23
N ARG A 447 29.80 -3.94 -4.52
CA ARG A 447 29.57 -5.34 -4.96
C ARG A 447 28.64 -5.47 -6.17
N SER A 448 28.58 -4.44 -7.02
CA SER A 448 27.54 -4.28 -8.03
C SER A 448 28.09 -4.48 -9.44
N GLU A 449 27.22 -4.79 -10.39
CA GLU A 449 27.56 -5.03 -11.79
C GLU A 449 26.81 -4.06 -12.71
N ILE A 450 27.52 -3.33 -13.56
CA ILE A 450 26.97 -2.57 -14.69
C ILE A 450 27.51 -3.18 -15.96
N LEU A 451 26.64 -3.83 -16.73
CA LEU A 451 27.03 -4.65 -17.87
C LEU A 451 26.33 -4.18 -19.15
N ASN A 452 27.08 -4.03 -20.23
CA ASN A 452 26.54 -3.73 -21.56
C ASN A 452 25.70 -2.45 -21.60
N ALA A 453 26.18 -1.39 -20.94
CA ALA A 453 25.46 -0.13 -20.87
C ALA A 453 25.59 0.69 -22.17
N GLY A 454 24.44 1.03 -22.74
CA GLY A 454 24.30 1.90 -23.91
C GLY A 454 24.18 1.15 -25.24
N ASP A 455 23.49 1.79 -26.19
CA ASP A 455 23.33 1.41 -27.59
C ASP A 455 23.86 2.47 -28.58
N GLY A 456 24.36 3.61 -28.08
CA GLY A 456 24.78 4.74 -28.88
C GLY A 456 25.92 5.59 -28.29
N PRO A 457 26.54 6.47 -29.11
CA PRO A 457 27.58 7.39 -28.65
C PRO A 457 27.09 8.33 -27.54
N GLY A 458 27.97 8.65 -26.58
CA GLY A 458 27.65 9.50 -25.44
C GLY A 458 27.03 8.74 -24.26
N GLU A 459 26.99 7.42 -24.31
CA GLU A 459 26.44 6.58 -23.24
C GLU A 459 27.55 5.89 -22.44
N HIS A 460 27.32 5.74 -21.14
CA HIS A 460 28.37 5.45 -20.16
C HIS A 460 27.90 4.37 -19.18
N GLY A 461 28.84 3.75 -18.46
CA GLY A 461 28.48 2.90 -17.32
C GLY A 461 27.78 3.73 -16.25
N LEU A 462 28.49 4.74 -15.75
CA LEU A 462 28.04 5.71 -14.76
C LEU A 462 28.24 7.12 -15.32
N TRP A 463 27.19 7.92 -15.37
CA TRP A 463 27.21 9.27 -15.91
C TRP A 463 26.64 10.28 -14.93
N PHE A 464 27.51 10.96 -14.19
CA PHE A 464 27.17 12.04 -13.28
C PHE A 464 27.59 13.37 -13.88
N ASP A 465 26.67 14.05 -14.55
CA ASP A 465 26.98 15.21 -15.38
C ASP A 465 25.94 16.33 -15.21
N GLY A 466 26.22 17.25 -14.29
CA GLY A 466 25.35 18.38 -13.97
C GLY A 466 24.87 19.17 -15.20
N PRO A 467 25.78 19.80 -15.96
CA PRO A 467 25.38 20.77 -16.99
C PRO A 467 24.64 20.15 -18.17
N ALA A 468 24.74 18.84 -18.39
CA ALA A 468 24.03 18.19 -19.49
C ALA A 468 22.50 18.18 -19.31
N ARG A 469 21.99 18.29 -18.08
CA ARG A 469 20.54 18.33 -17.79
C ARG A 469 20.11 19.56 -17.00
N GLY A 470 20.90 20.63 -17.10
CA GLY A 470 20.59 21.92 -16.46
C GLY A 470 20.83 21.95 -14.95
N GLY A 471 21.53 20.96 -14.39
CA GLY A 471 22.10 21.03 -13.05
C GLY A 471 23.51 21.65 -13.07
N GLU A 472 24.03 21.91 -11.90
CA GLU A 472 25.38 22.44 -11.70
C GLU A 472 26.37 21.33 -11.36
N ASN A 473 25.95 20.33 -10.61
CA ASN A 473 26.79 19.20 -10.19
C ASN A 473 26.29 17.88 -10.76
N GLY A 474 27.23 17.00 -11.11
CA GLY A 474 26.95 15.59 -11.27
C GLY A 474 26.83 14.89 -9.93
N MET A 475 27.85 15.04 -9.08
CA MET A 475 27.94 14.40 -7.78
C MET A 475 28.61 15.29 -6.71
N THR A 476 28.13 15.26 -5.46
CA THR A 476 28.71 15.99 -4.31
C THR A 476 28.67 15.15 -3.04
N GLY A 477 29.23 15.67 -1.94
CA GLY A 477 29.24 14.97 -0.64
C GLY A 477 30.26 13.83 -0.62
N VAL A 478 29.93 12.73 0.05
CA VAL A 478 30.79 11.53 0.10
C VAL A 478 30.30 10.50 -0.91
N ALA A 479 31.18 10.01 -1.77
CA ALA A 479 30.85 9.02 -2.77
C ALA A 479 31.77 7.81 -2.70
N LEU A 480 31.16 6.61 -2.73
CA LEU A 480 31.88 5.34 -2.74
C LEU A 480 31.43 4.48 -3.93
N ILE A 481 32.41 4.01 -4.72
CA ILE A 481 32.22 2.97 -5.73
C ILE A 481 33.24 1.87 -5.42
N ALA A 482 32.79 0.75 -4.87
CA ALA A 482 33.69 -0.30 -4.38
C ALA A 482 33.33 -1.70 -4.90
N ASP A 483 34.34 -2.55 -5.06
CA ASP A 483 34.23 -3.98 -5.33
C ASP A 483 33.24 -4.33 -6.45
N SER A 484 33.18 -3.49 -7.48
CA SER A 484 32.16 -3.54 -8.52
C SER A 484 32.76 -3.88 -9.89
N VAL A 485 31.91 -4.29 -10.82
CA VAL A 485 32.28 -4.55 -12.22
C VAL A 485 31.50 -3.60 -13.11
N ILE A 486 32.20 -2.81 -13.91
CA ILE A 486 31.63 -1.92 -14.92
C ILE A 486 32.23 -2.35 -16.24
N ASP A 487 31.46 -3.07 -17.05
CA ASP A 487 31.95 -3.73 -18.25
C ASP A 487 31.01 -3.60 -19.45
N GLY A 488 31.58 -3.52 -20.65
CA GLY A 488 30.80 -3.51 -21.88
C GLY A 488 30.07 -2.20 -22.14
N PHE A 489 30.56 -1.05 -21.65
CA PHE A 489 29.90 0.24 -21.85
C PHE A 489 30.26 0.91 -23.19
N TRP A 490 29.45 1.85 -23.66
CA TRP A 490 29.68 2.46 -24.97
C TRP A 490 30.91 3.38 -25.00
N ASP A 491 30.93 4.45 -24.19
CA ASP A 491 32.02 5.43 -24.13
C ASP A 491 32.91 5.26 -22.89
N THR A 492 32.47 5.74 -21.72
CA THR A 492 33.31 5.84 -20.50
C THR A 492 32.68 5.10 -19.33
N GLY A 493 33.49 4.48 -18.48
CA GLY A 493 33.02 3.69 -17.35
C GLY A 493 32.37 4.55 -16.26
N LEU A 494 33.09 5.58 -15.80
CA LEU A 494 32.62 6.58 -14.85
C LEU A 494 32.89 7.99 -15.36
N VAL A 495 31.86 8.82 -15.41
CA VAL A 495 31.95 10.26 -15.69
C VAL A 495 31.44 11.03 -14.48
N VAL A 496 32.25 11.98 -13.99
CA VAL A 496 31.84 12.97 -12.98
C VAL A 496 32.20 14.37 -13.49
N ARG A 497 31.20 15.24 -13.64
CA ARG A 497 31.40 16.64 -14.04
C ARG A 497 30.60 17.58 -13.14
N ASN A 498 31.32 18.45 -12.43
CA ASN A 498 30.78 19.52 -11.60
C ASN A 498 31.20 20.88 -12.15
N VAL A 499 30.24 21.80 -12.32
CA VAL A 499 30.43 23.18 -12.80
C VAL A 499 29.71 24.24 -11.94
N PRO A 500 29.61 24.12 -10.60
CA PRO A 500 28.70 24.93 -9.82
C PRO A 500 29.09 26.40 -9.75
N SER A 501 28.06 27.23 -9.63
CA SER A 501 28.18 28.67 -9.37
C SER A 501 28.40 28.96 -7.89
N GLU A 502 28.09 28.00 -7.01
CA GLU A 502 28.36 28.03 -5.58
C GLU A 502 29.41 26.97 -5.16
N ALA A 503 30.02 27.16 -4.00
CA ALA A 503 31.08 26.27 -3.54
C ALA A 503 30.51 24.88 -3.17
N THR A 504 31.03 23.83 -3.80
CA THR A 504 30.68 22.43 -3.49
C THR A 504 31.93 21.57 -3.33
N ALA A 505 31.79 20.44 -2.65
CA ALA A 505 32.86 19.46 -2.49
C ALA A 505 32.36 18.05 -2.80
N LEU A 506 33.25 17.23 -3.35
CA LEU A 506 33.08 15.80 -3.56
C LEU A 506 34.31 15.08 -2.99
N ASP A 507 34.09 14.17 -2.05
CA ASP A 507 35.06 13.16 -1.61
C ASP A 507 34.70 11.82 -2.26
N LEU A 508 35.39 11.49 -3.36
CA LEU A 508 35.12 10.31 -4.18
C LEU A 508 36.16 9.22 -3.93
N THR A 509 35.71 8.07 -3.46
CA THR A 509 36.51 6.84 -3.42
C THR A 509 36.02 5.84 -4.46
N VAL A 510 36.93 5.40 -5.32
CA VAL A 510 36.73 4.27 -6.24
C VAL A 510 37.76 3.20 -5.90
N GLU A 511 37.32 2.06 -5.39
CA GLU A 511 38.22 1.00 -4.94
C GLU A 511 37.80 -0.40 -5.40
N GLY A 512 38.76 -1.30 -5.62
CA GLY A 512 38.48 -2.71 -5.94
C GLY A 512 37.62 -2.93 -7.20
N THR A 513 37.46 -1.90 -8.03
CA THR A 513 36.47 -1.89 -9.13
C THR A 513 37.16 -2.19 -10.46
N THR A 514 36.51 -3.02 -11.26
CA THR A 514 36.98 -3.35 -12.61
C THR A 514 36.23 -2.51 -13.64
N PHE A 515 36.97 -1.73 -14.42
CA PHE A 515 36.48 -1.04 -15.61
C PHE A 515 37.00 -1.77 -16.84
N SER A 516 36.09 -2.32 -17.65
CA SER A 516 36.50 -3.14 -18.78
C SER A 516 35.66 -2.94 -20.03
N GLY A 517 36.29 -3.11 -21.19
CA GLY A 517 35.61 -3.29 -22.47
C GLY A 517 34.68 -2.15 -22.87
N ASN A 518 35.20 -1.18 -23.62
CA ASN A 518 34.37 -0.12 -24.19
C ASN A 518 34.38 -0.09 -25.72
N LYS A 519 33.27 0.35 -26.31
CA LYS A 519 33.07 0.27 -27.76
C LYS A 519 33.79 1.39 -28.51
N ARG A 520 33.91 2.56 -27.91
CA ARG A 520 34.56 3.75 -28.48
C ARG A 520 35.58 4.30 -27.50
N ALA A 521 36.48 5.16 -27.98
CA ALA A 521 37.61 5.76 -27.26
C ALA A 521 37.27 6.65 -26.05
N GLY A 522 36.21 6.36 -25.28
CA GLY A 522 36.11 6.81 -23.90
C GLY A 522 37.03 6.01 -22.98
N GLY A 523 37.07 6.40 -21.72
CA GLY A 523 38.05 5.88 -20.77
C GLY A 523 37.46 4.96 -19.71
N GLY A 524 38.25 4.68 -18.68
CA GLY A 524 37.75 4.08 -17.44
C GLY A 524 37.02 5.14 -16.61
N VAL A 525 37.76 6.14 -16.13
CA VAL A 525 37.26 7.22 -15.28
C VAL A 525 37.54 8.58 -15.92
N TYR A 526 36.54 9.45 -15.97
CA TYR A 526 36.64 10.86 -16.38
C TYR A 526 36.12 11.77 -15.27
N LEU A 527 36.99 12.64 -14.76
CA LEU A 527 36.66 13.61 -13.72
C LEU A 527 36.85 15.04 -14.24
N ARG A 528 35.86 15.91 -14.04
CA ARG A 528 35.94 17.32 -14.37
C ARG A 528 35.46 18.21 -13.23
N ALA A 529 36.37 19.01 -12.71
CA ALA A 529 36.10 20.06 -11.75
C ALA A 529 36.17 21.43 -12.44
N GLU A 530 35.07 22.16 -12.44
CA GLU A 530 34.98 23.51 -12.99
C GLU A 530 34.09 24.39 -12.08
N GLY A 531 34.22 25.71 -12.17
CA GLY A 531 33.49 26.60 -11.26
C GLY A 531 34.05 26.52 -9.83
N LEU A 532 33.18 26.56 -8.82
CA LEU A 532 33.60 26.60 -7.41
C LEU A 532 33.62 25.21 -6.73
N THR A 533 33.74 24.13 -7.50
CA THR A 533 33.83 22.76 -6.95
C THR A 533 35.25 22.35 -6.58
N THR A 534 35.38 21.57 -5.51
CA THR A 534 36.56 20.75 -5.21
C THR A 534 36.20 19.27 -5.34
N ILE A 535 36.97 18.51 -6.12
CA ILE A 535 36.88 17.05 -6.20
C ILE A 535 38.16 16.46 -5.61
N ASP A 536 38.03 15.81 -4.46
CA ASP A 536 39.05 14.97 -3.86
C ASP A 536 38.75 13.53 -4.28
N ALA A 537 39.59 12.93 -5.12
CA ALA A 537 39.34 11.60 -5.67
C ALA A 537 40.47 10.62 -5.34
N ARG A 538 40.09 9.47 -4.80
CA ARG A 538 40.95 8.29 -4.59
C ARG A 538 40.51 7.18 -5.55
N ILE A 539 41.42 6.73 -6.41
CA ILE A 539 41.20 5.60 -7.31
C ILE A 539 42.25 4.54 -6.97
N ASP A 540 41.84 3.50 -6.25
CA ASP A 540 42.74 2.53 -5.63
C ASP A 540 42.38 1.10 -6.04
N SER A 541 43.38 0.24 -6.25
CA SER A 541 43.18 -1.19 -6.46
C SER A 541 42.16 -1.55 -7.56
N CYS A 542 42.01 -0.66 -8.55
CA CYS A 542 41.10 -0.83 -9.67
C CYS A 542 41.80 -1.52 -10.86
N ALA A 543 41.05 -2.32 -11.60
CA ALA A 543 41.51 -2.94 -12.84
C ALA A 543 40.95 -2.17 -14.05
N PHE A 544 41.81 -1.88 -15.04
CA PHE A 544 41.43 -1.20 -16.28
C PHE A 544 41.80 -2.08 -17.47
N GLU A 545 40.82 -2.73 -18.08
CA GLU A 545 41.05 -3.78 -19.07
C GLU A 545 40.33 -3.50 -20.39
N ARG A 546 40.96 -3.85 -21.53
CA ARG A 546 40.31 -3.77 -22.85
C ARG A 546 39.66 -2.40 -23.16
N LEU A 547 40.22 -1.31 -22.61
CA LEU A 547 39.77 0.05 -22.88
C LEU A 547 40.42 0.58 -24.16
N THR A 548 39.67 1.40 -24.89
CA THR A 548 40.11 2.04 -26.13
C THR A 548 40.54 3.50 -25.92
N GLY A 549 40.34 4.07 -24.72
CA GLY A 549 40.78 5.40 -24.31
C GLY A 549 41.63 5.39 -23.03
N SER A 550 41.70 6.52 -22.33
CA SER A 550 42.49 6.68 -21.09
C SER A 550 41.93 5.84 -19.94
N THR A 551 42.80 5.38 -19.03
CA THR A 551 42.34 4.70 -17.81
C THR A 551 41.66 5.69 -16.87
N VAL A 552 42.34 6.81 -16.60
CA VAL A 552 41.85 7.95 -15.84
C VAL A 552 42.17 9.22 -16.62
N ASP A 553 41.16 10.07 -16.82
CA ASP A 553 41.28 11.43 -17.33
C ASP A 553 40.70 12.40 -16.31
N ALA A 554 41.43 13.48 -16.03
CA ALA A 554 41.09 14.42 -14.97
C ALA A 554 41.37 15.84 -15.46
N LEU A 555 40.36 16.71 -15.38
CA LEU A 555 40.41 18.07 -15.88
C LEU A 555 39.89 19.06 -14.83
N ALA A 556 40.76 19.97 -14.39
CA ALA A 556 40.37 21.15 -13.63
C ALA A 556 40.30 22.37 -14.57
N VAL A 557 39.20 23.12 -14.56
CA VAL A 557 38.98 24.32 -15.38
C VAL A 557 38.62 25.52 -14.51
N GLY A 558 39.21 26.68 -14.79
CA GLY A 558 38.89 27.92 -14.09
C GLY A 558 39.29 27.86 -12.61
N THR A 559 38.32 28.01 -11.72
CA THR A 559 38.51 27.96 -10.26
C THR A 559 38.28 26.57 -9.66
N GLY A 560 37.93 25.58 -10.46
CA GLY A 560 37.69 24.22 -9.99
C GLY A 560 38.99 23.58 -9.50
N VAL A 561 38.90 22.84 -8.40
CA VAL A 561 40.05 22.12 -7.81
C VAL A 561 39.81 20.63 -7.96
N LEU A 562 40.83 19.91 -8.43
CA LEU A 562 40.81 18.46 -8.54
C LEU A 562 42.08 17.89 -7.93
N ASN A 563 41.94 17.12 -6.85
CA ASN A 563 43.03 16.45 -6.16
C ASN A 563 42.92 14.94 -6.41
N LEU A 564 43.87 14.38 -7.15
CA LEU A 564 44.03 12.94 -7.25
C LEU A 564 44.93 12.46 -6.11
N ILE A 565 44.34 11.76 -5.15
CA ILE A 565 45.03 11.27 -3.97
C ILE A 565 45.53 9.85 -4.28
N ASN A 566 46.81 9.74 -4.64
CA ASN A 566 47.51 8.45 -4.71
C ASN A 566 47.84 7.96 -3.31
N GLN A 567 47.57 6.68 -3.04
CA GLN A 567 48.21 5.93 -1.94
C GLN A 567 49.01 4.77 -2.49
#